data_AF-A0A543B3D7-F1
#
_entry.id   AF-A0A543B3D7-F1
#
_cell.length_a   1.000
_cell.length_b   1.000
_cell.length_c   1.000
_cell.angle_alpha   90.00
_cell.angle_beta   90.00
_cell.angle_gamma   90.00
#
_symmetry.space_group_name_H-M   'P 1'
#
loop_
_entity.id
_entity.type
_entity.pdbx_description
1 polymer ?
#
loop_
_entity_poly.entity_id
_entity_poly.type
_entity_poly.pdbx_seq_one_letter_code
_entity_poly.pdbx_strand_id
1 'polypeptide(L)'
;MSTPIALPLCDPQTSPSDIVDDVDRWIGSPPLAELVERFSGKIDYSGTTEATLDQLLAFSADHWDFRGGRERDQARRVEFDEPTAAAILDAVAALGLRRDTWPRFTRYDHLVVLGGLIGGCLARTRYAAELIRRGIDVAEINAIGGFRIMGEAERVRAEELGAPDCRFELDGLVAALRIVFDSGPLTTVDSGGSPDVDPPRAWSIAEQGVTFEGTDRLLRATAGPSSQPERRRADTGDSMRFWAEKAAKVRPGDRVLVVTSPRFVPFQHCDAVRILGLGYGCAIDTVGMRTEWLPDSLGMTEPAPDQYLQELRSTFFSMRRLVDAARQRR
;
A
#
# COMPACT_ATOMS: atom_id res chain seq x y z
N MET A 1 23.14 -3.59 -12.22
CA MET A 1 22.11 -2.63 -11.76
C MET A 1 22.21 -2.51 -10.25
N SER A 2 22.22 -1.28 -9.69
CA SER A 2 22.38 -1.06 -8.24
C SER A 2 21.17 -1.55 -7.44
N THR A 3 21.37 -2.02 -6.22
CA THR A 3 20.32 -2.38 -5.25
C THR A 3 19.52 -1.14 -4.85
N PRO A 4 18.18 -1.19 -4.73
CA PRO A 4 17.40 -0.05 -4.27
C PRO A 4 17.82 0.41 -2.89
N ILE A 5 17.62 1.70 -2.60
CA ILE A 5 17.80 2.25 -1.26
C ILE A 5 16.80 1.57 -0.33
N ALA A 6 17.30 0.99 0.76
CA ALA A 6 16.48 0.24 1.71
C ALA A 6 15.47 1.15 2.40
N LEU A 7 14.23 0.68 2.52
CA LEU A 7 13.21 1.29 3.37
C LEU A 7 13.43 0.89 4.84
N PRO A 8 12.82 1.61 5.80
CA PRO A 8 12.96 1.30 7.21
C PRO A 8 12.61 -0.15 7.55
N LEU A 9 13.57 -0.89 8.10
CA LEU A 9 13.29 -2.26 8.53
C LEU A 9 12.44 -2.23 9.79
N CYS A 10 11.49 -3.16 9.90
CA CYS A 10 10.68 -3.30 11.10
C CYS A 10 10.54 -4.76 11.48
N ASP A 11 11.23 -5.11 12.55
CA ASP A 11 11.15 -6.37 13.27
C ASP A 11 10.79 -6.08 14.74
N PRO A 12 10.36 -7.07 15.54
CA PRO A 12 9.90 -6.83 16.91
C PRO A 12 10.96 -6.22 17.85
N GLN A 13 12.23 -6.27 17.47
CA GLN A 13 13.36 -5.71 18.23
C GLN A 13 13.87 -4.38 17.67
N THR A 14 13.35 -3.92 16.53
CA THR A 14 13.77 -2.65 15.93
C THR A 14 13.48 -1.50 16.88
N SER A 15 14.49 -0.71 17.21
CA SER A 15 14.30 0.44 18.08
C SER A 15 13.66 1.60 17.31
N PRO A 16 12.90 2.49 17.97
CA PRO A 16 12.42 3.71 17.32
C PRO A 16 13.54 4.61 16.79
N SER A 17 14.78 4.49 17.29
CA SER A 17 15.95 5.17 16.71
C SER A 17 16.35 4.62 15.36
N ASP A 18 16.42 3.29 15.23
CA ASP A 18 16.82 2.65 13.96
C ASP A 18 15.85 3.05 12.83
N ILE A 19 14.56 3.14 13.12
CA ILE A 19 13.55 3.59 12.14
C ILE A 19 13.83 5.03 11.67
N VAL A 20 14.20 5.93 12.59
CA VAL A 20 14.52 7.32 12.23
C VAL A 20 15.79 7.37 11.39
N ASP A 21 16.82 6.61 11.77
CA ASP A 21 18.09 6.56 11.03
C ASP A 21 17.91 5.94 9.64
N ASP A 22 17.02 4.95 9.48
CA ASP A 22 16.66 4.38 8.18
C ASP A 22 15.94 5.40 7.29
N VAL A 23 15.00 6.17 7.86
CA VAL A 23 14.32 7.26 7.13
C VAL A 23 15.34 8.32 6.71
N ASP A 24 16.24 8.72 7.60
CA ASP A 24 17.28 9.71 7.35
C ASP A 24 18.18 9.29 6.17
N ARG A 25 18.63 8.04 6.17
CA ARG A 25 19.40 7.46 5.06
C ARG A 25 18.65 7.44 3.74
N TRP A 26 17.34 7.16 3.76
CA TRP A 26 16.54 7.13 2.54
C TRP A 26 16.34 8.54 1.97
N ILE A 27 15.99 9.52 2.82
CA ILE A 27 15.74 10.91 2.37
C ILE A 27 17.04 11.65 2.01
N GLY A 28 18.16 11.29 2.60
CA GLY A 28 19.49 11.82 2.28
C GLY A 28 20.18 11.08 1.13
N SER A 29 19.50 10.17 0.44
CA SER A 29 20.12 9.34 -0.60
C SER A 29 20.45 10.13 -1.87
N PRO A 30 21.58 9.84 -2.56
CA PRO A 30 21.97 10.54 -3.77
C PRO A 30 20.89 10.57 -4.87
N PRO A 31 20.16 9.47 -5.19
CA PRO A 31 19.13 9.50 -6.22
C PRO A 31 18.00 10.50 -5.92
N LEU A 32 17.65 10.70 -4.64
CA LEU A 32 16.65 11.69 -4.27
C LEU A 32 17.22 13.11 -4.35
N ALA A 33 18.43 13.33 -3.83
CA ALA A 33 19.08 14.65 -3.88
C ALA A 33 19.26 15.15 -5.32
N GLU A 34 19.76 14.30 -6.22
CA GLU A 34 19.92 14.60 -7.65
C GLU A 34 18.58 14.89 -8.33
N LEU A 35 17.53 14.14 -7.98
CA LEU A 35 16.19 14.38 -8.50
C LEU A 35 15.65 15.74 -8.03
N VAL A 36 15.82 16.09 -6.76
CA VAL A 36 15.39 17.38 -6.22
C VAL A 36 16.13 18.54 -6.87
N GLU A 37 17.45 18.42 -7.05
CA GLU A 37 18.28 19.43 -7.72
C GLU A 37 17.85 19.65 -9.17
N ARG A 38 17.48 18.59 -9.90
CA ARG A 38 16.95 18.68 -11.27
C ARG A 38 15.70 19.56 -11.37
N PHE A 39 14.89 19.60 -10.31
CA PHE A 39 13.72 20.47 -10.20
C PHE A 39 14.04 21.80 -9.50
N SER A 40 15.32 22.18 -9.43
CA SER A 40 15.83 23.39 -8.78
C SER A 40 15.58 23.46 -7.27
N GLY A 41 15.26 22.34 -6.64
CA GLY A 41 15.10 22.26 -5.18
C GLY A 41 16.44 22.38 -4.46
N LYS A 42 16.43 23.03 -3.30
CA LYS A 42 17.58 23.19 -2.42
C LYS A 42 17.19 22.73 -1.03
N ILE A 43 17.62 21.53 -0.67
CA ILE A 43 17.32 20.91 0.61
C ILE A 43 18.60 20.88 1.43
N ASP A 44 18.51 21.31 2.69
CA ASP A 44 19.59 21.13 3.65
C ASP A 44 19.47 19.75 4.30
N TYR A 45 20.36 18.83 3.90
CA TYR A 45 20.45 17.48 4.43
C TYR A 45 21.32 17.36 5.69
N SER A 46 21.91 18.46 6.18
CA SER A 46 22.74 18.47 7.39
C SER A 46 21.95 18.68 8.69
N GLY A 47 20.65 19.00 8.56
CA GLY A 47 19.73 19.21 9.68
C GLY A 47 19.20 17.92 10.30
N THR A 48 18.12 18.03 11.07
CA THR A 48 17.42 16.85 11.61
C THR A 48 16.56 16.19 10.52
N THR A 49 16.32 14.89 10.65
CA THR A 49 15.43 14.12 9.75
C THR A 49 14.07 14.79 9.57
N GLU A 50 13.49 15.34 10.65
CA GLU A 50 12.24 16.09 10.62
C GLU A 50 12.32 17.36 9.77
N ALA A 51 13.38 18.16 9.96
CA ALA A 51 13.59 19.40 9.21
C ALA A 51 13.82 19.12 7.71
N THR A 52 14.55 18.06 7.38
CA THR A 52 14.75 17.61 6.00
C THR A 52 13.43 17.18 5.35
N LEU A 53 12.61 16.40 6.06
CA LEU A 53 11.28 15.99 5.58
C LEU A 53 10.34 17.18 5.39
N ASP A 54 10.35 18.16 6.30
CA ASP A 54 9.53 19.36 6.18
C ASP A 54 9.92 20.19 4.93
N GLN A 55 11.22 20.30 4.63
CA GLN A 55 11.71 20.92 3.39
C GLN A 55 11.29 20.12 2.14
N LEU A 56 11.41 18.79 2.15
CA LEU A 56 10.98 17.93 1.04
C LEU A 56 9.46 18.00 0.81
N LEU A 57 8.66 18.14 1.87
CA LEU A 57 7.22 18.31 1.79
C LEU A 57 6.83 19.66 1.18
N ALA A 58 7.52 20.73 1.56
CA ALA A 58 7.33 22.06 0.97
C ALA A 58 7.72 22.04 -0.52
N PHE A 59 8.92 21.57 -0.84
CA PHE A 59 9.39 21.43 -2.22
C PHE A 59 8.45 20.59 -3.09
N SER A 60 8.04 19.41 -2.61
CA SER A 60 7.14 18.55 -3.37
C SER A 60 5.73 19.13 -3.53
N ALA A 61 5.31 20.08 -2.66
CA ALA A 61 4.03 20.76 -2.81
C ALA A 61 4.04 21.70 -4.02
N ASP A 62 5.16 22.40 -4.21
CA ASP A 62 5.32 23.37 -5.30
C ASP A 62 5.56 22.69 -6.65
N HIS A 63 6.31 21.57 -6.65
CA HIS A 63 6.79 20.95 -7.88
C HIS A 63 6.01 19.69 -8.29
N TRP A 64 5.50 18.91 -7.34
CA TRP A 64 5.01 17.54 -7.57
C TRP A 64 3.56 17.30 -7.10
N ASP A 65 2.83 18.35 -6.71
CA ASP A 65 1.40 18.25 -6.38
C ASP A 65 0.52 18.42 -7.62
N PHE A 66 0.33 17.33 -8.35
CA PHE A 66 -0.51 17.31 -9.54
C PHE A 66 -1.98 17.01 -9.22
N ARG A 67 -2.25 16.50 -8.02
CA ARG A 67 -3.61 16.22 -7.53
C ARG A 67 -4.37 17.48 -7.16
N GLY A 68 -3.73 18.42 -6.45
CA GLY A 68 -4.39 19.63 -5.97
C GLY A 68 -5.62 19.33 -5.11
N GLY A 69 -5.54 18.28 -4.27
CA GLY A 69 -6.64 17.82 -3.41
C GLY A 69 -7.62 16.81 -4.02
N ARG A 70 -7.53 16.48 -5.31
CA ARG A 70 -8.38 15.47 -5.97
C ARG A 70 -7.94 14.02 -5.68
N GLU A 71 -8.75 13.04 -6.08
CA GLU A 71 -8.37 11.62 -6.05
C GLU A 71 -7.21 11.31 -7.03
N ARG A 72 -6.52 10.19 -6.83
CA ARG A 72 -5.28 9.85 -7.58
C ARG A 72 -5.53 9.66 -9.08
N ASP A 73 -6.66 9.06 -9.43
CA ASP A 73 -7.13 8.84 -10.80
C ASP A 73 -7.60 10.13 -11.50
N GLN A 74 -7.71 11.23 -10.75
CA GLN A 74 -8.15 12.55 -11.22
C GLN A 74 -7.02 13.59 -11.26
N ALA A 75 -5.76 13.16 -11.05
CA ALA A 75 -4.61 14.05 -11.07
C ALA A 75 -4.38 14.66 -12.47
N ARG A 76 -3.91 15.92 -12.52
CA ARG A 76 -3.51 16.55 -13.79
C ARG A 76 -2.33 15.79 -14.37
N ARG A 77 -2.38 15.49 -15.66
CA ARG A 77 -1.26 14.88 -16.40
C ARG A 77 -0.20 15.92 -16.70
N VAL A 78 1.06 15.56 -16.47
CA VAL A 78 2.21 16.39 -16.82
C VAL A 78 3.13 15.58 -17.73
N GLU A 79 3.44 16.15 -18.89
CA GLU A 79 4.43 15.61 -19.80
C GLU A 79 5.78 16.25 -19.49
N PHE A 80 6.82 15.42 -19.45
CA PHE A 80 8.19 15.84 -19.28
C PHE A 80 8.97 15.58 -20.56
N ASP A 81 10.02 16.38 -20.80
CA ASP A 81 10.99 16.01 -21.84
C ASP A 81 11.64 14.67 -21.54
N GLU A 82 12.16 14.02 -22.58
CA GLU A 82 12.74 12.68 -22.48
C GLU A 82 13.89 12.59 -21.44
N PRO A 83 14.85 13.53 -21.38
CA PRO A 83 15.89 13.50 -20.35
C PRO A 83 15.36 13.60 -18.92
N THR A 84 14.34 14.41 -18.68
CA THR A 84 13.72 14.57 -17.36
C THR A 84 12.89 13.34 -16.99
N ALA A 85 12.11 12.81 -17.93
CA ALA A 85 11.37 11.57 -17.75
C ALA A 85 12.31 10.41 -17.39
N ALA A 86 13.42 10.25 -18.11
CA ALA A 86 14.43 9.23 -17.83
C ALA A 86 15.02 9.38 -16.42
N ALA A 87 15.40 10.59 -16.04
CA ALA A 87 15.95 10.86 -14.71
C ALA A 87 14.95 10.56 -13.58
N ILE A 88 13.67 10.89 -13.77
CA ILE A 88 12.61 10.51 -12.82
C ILE A 88 12.52 8.99 -12.71
N LEU A 89 12.47 8.29 -13.84
CA LEU A 89 12.32 6.83 -13.89
C LEU A 89 13.52 6.09 -13.31
N ASP A 90 14.72 6.62 -13.43
CA ASP A 90 15.93 6.09 -12.82
C ASP A 90 15.95 6.32 -11.30
N ALA A 91 15.66 7.55 -10.87
CA ALA A 91 15.59 7.89 -9.45
C ALA A 91 14.53 7.06 -8.72
N VAL A 92 13.32 6.94 -9.29
CA VAL A 92 12.22 6.19 -8.66
C VAL A 92 12.46 4.67 -8.69
N ALA A 93 13.27 4.16 -9.63
CA ALA A 93 13.74 2.78 -9.58
C ALA A 93 14.76 2.57 -8.44
N ALA A 94 15.71 3.49 -8.27
CA ALA A 94 16.69 3.44 -7.19
C ALA A 94 16.05 3.61 -5.81
N LEU A 95 14.99 4.41 -5.70
CA LEU A 95 14.21 4.65 -4.48
C LEU A 95 13.19 3.55 -4.18
N GLY A 96 13.06 2.53 -5.04
CA GLY A 96 12.23 1.34 -4.78
C GLY A 96 10.76 1.44 -5.21
N LEU A 97 10.38 2.42 -6.04
CA LEU A 97 8.99 2.59 -6.52
C LEU A 97 8.69 1.78 -7.79
N ARG A 98 9.71 1.27 -8.49
CA ARG A 98 9.53 0.49 -9.73
C ARG A 98 9.80 -0.99 -9.58
N ARG A 99 10.54 -1.37 -8.53
CA ARG A 99 11.07 -2.74 -8.41
C ARG A 99 10.19 -3.62 -7.54
N ASP A 100 10.23 -4.88 -7.91
CA ASP A 100 9.80 -5.99 -7.11
C ASP A 100 10.78 -6.22 -5.96
N THR A 101 10.22 -6.42 -4.77
CA THR A 101 10.97 -6.92 -3.61
C THR A 101 10.44 -8.31 -3.29
N TRP A 102 11.36 -9.22 -2.99
CA TRP A 102 10.98 -10.53 -2.47
C TRP A 102 10.75 -10.42 -0.96
N PRO A 103 9.75 -11.13 -0.38
CA PRO A 103 9.56 -11.16 1.06
C PRO A 103 10.83 -11.67 1.78
N ARG A 104 11.17 -11.09 2.94
CA ARG A 104 12.37 -11.47 3.71
C ARG A 104 12.21 -12.84 4.38
N PHE A 105 10.98 -13.18 4.77
CA PHE A 105 10.65 -14.44 5.44
C PHE A 105 9.99 -15.42 4.46
N THR A 106 10.09 -16.70 4.77
CA THR A 106 9.36 -17.76 4.05
C THR A 106 8.02 -18.10 4.69
N ARG A 107 7.75 -17.57 5.89
CA ARG A 107 6.50 -17.78 6.62
C ARG A 107 6.01 -16.50 7.27
N TYR A 108 4.72 -16.23 7.10
CA TYR A 108 3.98 -15.11 7.68
C TYR A 108 2.74 -15.61 8.42
N ASP A 109 2.33 -14.88 9.44
CA ASP A 109 1.06 -15.13 10.12
C ASP A 109 -0.09 -14.55 9.29
N HIS A 110 0.15 -13.37 8.69
CA HIS A 110 -0.82 -12.63 7.89
C HIS A 110 -0.23 -12.17 6.56
N LEU A 111 -0.95 -12.41 5.47
CA LEU A 111 -0.74 -11.74 4.19
C LEU A 111 -1.87 -10.74 4.00
N VAL A 112 -1.53 -9.47 3.80
CA VAL A 112 -2.48 -8.37 3.65
C VAL A 112 -2.44 -7.83 2.22
N VAL A 113 -3.50 -8.07 1.45
CA VAL A 113 -3.72 -7.46 0.13
C VAL A 113 -4.43 -6.12 0.32
N LEU A 114 -3.79 -5.03 -0.12
CA LEU A 114 -4.40 -3.71 -0.02
C LEU A 114 -5.48 -3.50 -1.09
N GLY A 115 -6.51 -2.73 -0.76
CA GLY A 115 -7.59 -2.30 -1.63
C GLY A 115 -7.21 -1.20 -2.62
N GLY A 116 -8.07 -0.93 -3.59
CA GLY A 116 -7.90 0.10 -4.62
C GLY A 116 -8.96 -0.01 -5.70
N LEU A 117 -8.57 0.26 -6.95
CA LEU A 117 -9.42 -0.01 -8.11
C LEU A 117 -9.48 -1.52 -8.38
N ILE A 118 -10.59 -2.01 -8.96
CA ILE A 118 -10.83 -3.44 -9.23
C ILE A 118 -9.65 -4.17 -9.89
N GLY A 119 -9.05 -3.60 -10.94
CA GLY A 119 -7.90 -4.20 -11.61
C GLY A 119 -6.70 -4.38 -10.67
N GLY A 120 -6.46 -3.40 -9.79
CA GLY A 120 -5.45 -3.47 -8.76
C GLY A 120 -5.77 -4.48 -7.66
N CYS A 121 -7.04 -4.60 -7.25
CA CYS A 121 -7.47 -5.64 -6.30
C CYS A 121 -7.16 -7.03 -6.86
N LEU A 122 -7.60 -7.32 -8.08
CA LEU A 122 -7.36 -8.62 -8.71
C LEU A 122 -5.88 -8.90 -8.98
N ALA A 123 -5.13 -7.90 -9.44
CA ALA A 123 -3.69 -8.00 -9.68
C ALA A 123 -2.90 -8.35 -8.40
N ARG A 124 -3.17 -7.64 -7.30
CA ARG A 124 -2.47 -7.89 -6.03
C ARG A 124 -2.87 -9.21 -5.40
N THR A 125 -4.14 -9.61 -5.49
CA THR A 125 -4.58 -10.93 -5.03
C THR A 125 -3.94 -12.06 -5.84
N ARG A 126 -3.85 -11.93 -7.17
CA ARG A 126 -3.13 -12.89 -8.02
C ARG A 126 -1.66 -13.00 -7.64
N TYR A 127 -1.00 -11.87 -7.41
CA TYR A 127 0.38 -11.86 -6.97
C TYR A 127 0.54 -12.53 -5.59
N ALA A 128 -0.39 -12.31 -4.65
CA ALA A 128 -0.39 -13.01 -3.36
C ALA A 128 -0.50 -14.53 -3.52
N ALA A 129 -1.38 -15.02 -4.40
CA ALA A 129 -1.47 -16.44 -4.70
C ALA A 129 -0.17 -16.98 -5.34
N GLU A 130 0.47 -16.20 -6.20
CA GLU A 130 1.75 -16.58 -6.81
C GLU A 130 2.90 -16.66 -5.80
N LEU A 131 2.93 -15.76 -4.80
CA LEU A 131 3.88 -15.85 -3.68
C LEU A 131 3.70 -17.18 -2.92
N ILE A 132 2.45 -17.59 -2.67
CA ILE A 132 2.14 -18.84 -1.99
C ILE A 132 2.60 -20.05 -2.82
N ARG A 133 2.32 -20.06 -4.14
CA ARG A 133 2.80 -21.11 -5.06
C ARG A 133 4.33 -21.23 -5.09
N ARG A 134 5.02 -20.12 -4.85
CA ARG A 134 6.48 -20.04 -4.79
C ARG A 134 7.06 -20.33 -3.42
N GLY A 135 6.25 -20.80 -2.47
CA GLY A 135 6.71 -21.31 -1.18
C GLY A 135 6.62 -20.32 -0.03
N ILE A 136 5.91 -19.19 -0.18
CA ILE A 136 5.55 -18.36 0.97
C ILE A 136 4.40 -19.04 1.73
N ASP A 137 4.68 -19.46 2.96
CA ASP A 137 3.67 -20.04 3.85
C ASP A 137 2.91 -18.96 4.61
N VAL A 138 1.59 -19.05 4.61
CA VAL A 138 0.70 -18.14 5.33
C VAL A 138 -0.63 -18.81 5.69
N ALA A 139 -1.10 -18.57 6.91
CA ALA A 139 -2.38 -19.09 7.40
C ALA A 139 -3.57 -18.20 6.99
N GLU A 140 -3.41 -16.88 7.09
CA GLU A 140 -4.49 -15.92 6.85
C GLU A 140 -4.18 -14.98 5.67
N ILE A 141 -5.09 -14.96 4.69
CA ILE A 141 -5.04 -14.07 3.52
C ILE A 141 -6.14 -13.02 3.69
N ASN A 142 -5.72 -11.78 3.92
CA ASN A 142 -6.57 -10.68 4.32
C ASN A 142 -6.60 -9.61 3.22
N ALA A 143 -7.74 -9.40 2.58
CA ALA A 143 -7.98 -8.30 1.67
C ALA A 143 -8.64 -7.14 2.42
N ILE A 144 -7.97 -5.98 2.50
CA ILE A 144 -8.44 -4.85 3.31
C ILE A 144 -8.72 -3.62 2.46
N GLY A 145 -9.82 -2.93 2.77
CA GLY A 145 -10.23 -1.70 2.08
C GLY A 145 -11.35 -0.98 2.84
N GLY A 146 -12.21 -0.29 2.10
CA GLY A 146 -13.39 0.37 2.66
C GLY A 146 -14.56 0.41 1.69
N PHE A 147 -15.65 1.05 2.09
CA PHE A 147 -16.84 1.22 1.26
C PHE A 147 -16.75 2.45 0.33
N ARG A 148 -15.63 2.57 -0.41
CA ARG A 148 -15.54 3.54 -1.50
C ARG A 148 -16.45 3.07 -2.63
N ILE A 149 -17.38 3.91 -3.04
CA ILE A 149 -18.26 3.64 -4.19
C ILE A 149 -17.41 3.55 -5.46
N MET A 150 -17.64 2.51 -6.25
CA MET A 150 -17.01 2.32 -7.55
C MET A 150 -17.66 3.23 -8.59
N GLY A 151 -16.83 3.88 -9.41
CA GLY A 151 -17.31 4.66 -10.56
C GLY A 151 -17.83 3.77 -11.69
N GLU A 152 -18.54 4.34 -12.65
CA GLU A 152 -19.13 3.58 -13.77
C GLU A 152 -18.09 2.80 -14.59
N ALA A 153 -17.00 3.45 -15.00
CA ALA A 153 -15.91 2.79 -15.73
C ALA A 153 -15.28 1.64 -14.92
N GLU A 154 -15.22 1.78 -13.59
CA GLU A 154 -14.71 0.74 -12.71
C GLU A 154 -15.66 -0.46 -12.63
N ARG A 155 -16.98 -0.24 -12.64
CA ARG A 155 -17.99 -1.31 -12.65
C ARG A 155 -18.01 -2.06 -13.98
N VAL A 156 -17.95 -1.35 -15.11
CA VAL A 156 -17.80 -1.97 -16.44
C VAL A 156 -16.54 -2.84 -16.47
N ARG A 157 -15.43 -2.30 -15.95
CA ARG A 157 -14.19 -3.06 -15.85
C ARG A 157 -14.30 -4.28 -14.94
N ALA A 158 -15.09 -4.21 -13.88
CA ALA A 158 -15.33 -5.35 -13.00
C ALA A 158 -16.08 -6.47 -13.72
N GLU A 159 -17.10 -6.14 -14.51
CA GLU A 159 -17.81 -7.13 -15.36
C GLU A 159 -16.85 -7.81 -16.35
N GLU A 160 -16.01 -7.05 -17.06
CA GLU A 160 -15.00 -7.59 -17.98
C GLU A 160 -14.00 -8.54 -17.30
N LEU A 161 -13.72 -8.30 -16.02
CA LEU A 161 -12.80 -9.10 -15.21
C LEU A 161 -13.48 -10.28 -14.51
N GLY A 162 -14.77 -10.53 -14.78
CA GLY A 162 -15.54 -11.63 -14.19
C GLY A 162 -15.99 -11.36 -12.74
N ALA A 163 -16.05 -10.09 -12.35
CA ALA A 163 -16.52 -9.62 -11.05
C ALA A 163 -17.77 -8.72 -11.22
N PRO A 164 -18.91 -9.27 -11.67
CA PRO A 164 -20.13 -8.48 -11.85
C PRO A 164 -20.68 -7.97 -10.51
N ASP A 165 -21.62 -7.02 -10.58
CA ASP A 165 -22.39 -6.49 -9.45
C ASP A 165 -21.56 -5.81 -8.34
N CYS A 166 -20.30 -5.46 -8.62
CA CYS A 166 -19.45 -4.74 -7.68
C CYS A 166 -19.91 -3.28 -7.56
N ARG A 167 -20.25 -2.84 -6.35
CA ARG A 167 -20.70 -1.47 -6.05
C ARG A 167 -19.66 -0.69 -5.26
N PHE A 168 -18.94 -1.37 -4.38
CA PHE A 168 -17.91 -0.82 -3.51
C PHE A 168 -16.56 -1.51 -3.72
N GLU A 169 -15.48 -0.84 -3.33
CA GLU A 169 -14.13 -1.39 -3.34
C GLU A 169 -14.03 -2.75 -2.59
N LEU A 170 -14.80 -2.92 -1.50
CA LEU A 170 -14.89 -4.21 -0.80
C LEU A 170 -15.42 -5.34 -1.70
N ASP A 171 -16.42 -5.07 -2.53
CA ASP A 171 -16.99 -6.08 -3.43
C ASP A 171 -15.92 -6.57 -4.41
N GLY A 172 -15.11 -5.65 -4.91
CA GLY A 172 -13.96 -5.99 -5.76
C GLY A 172 -12.89 -6.82 -5.05
N LEU A 173 -12.63 -6.58 -3.76
CA LEU A 173 -11.73 -7.40 -2.95
C LEU A 173 -12.30 -8.81 -2.72
N VAL A 174 -13.59 -8.92 -2.39
CA VAL A 174 -14.29 -10.20 -2.23
C VAL A 174 -14.28 -10.99 -3.53
N ALA A 175 -14.60 -10.34 -4.65
CA ALA A 175 -14.56 -10.96 -5.98
C ALA A 175 -13.14 -11.43 -6.34
N ALA A 176 -12.12 -10.62 -6.08
CA ALA A 176 -10.74 -11.00 -6.33
C ALA A 176 -10.32 -12.24 -5.52
N LEU A 177 -10.67 -12.32 -4.23
CA LEU A 177 -10.40 -13.50 -3.42
C LEU A 177 -11.09 -14.75 -3.99
N ARG A 178 -12.36 -14.64 -4.36
CA ARG A 178 -13.13 -15.76 -4.95
C ARG A 178 -12.53 -16.25 -6.26
N ILE A 179 -12.22 -15.34 -7.16
CA ILE A 179 -11.67 -15.67 -8.49
C ILE A 179 -10.29 -16.31 -8.37
N VAL A 180 -9.41 -15.77 -7.50
CA VAL A 180 -8.01 -16.19 -7.46
C VAL A 180 -7.81 -17.48 -6.68
N PHE A 181 -8.55 -17.66 -5.59
CA PHE A 181 -8.44 -18.84 -4.73
C PHE A 181 -9.52 -19.89 -5.00
N ASP A 182 -10.29 -19.73 -6.09
CA ASP A 182 -11.41 -20.60 -6.48
C ASP A 182 -12.34 -20.91 -5.30
N SER A 183 -12.73 -19.86 -4.58
CA SER A 183 -13.47 -19.99 -3.33
C SER A 183 -14.97 -19.79 -3.53
N GLY A 184 -15.74 -20.48 -2.67
CA GLY A 184 -17.16 -20.21 -2.50
C GLY A 184 -17.44 -18.79 -1.98
N PRO A 185 -18.72 -18.41 -1.83
CA PRO A 185 -19.09 -17.12 -1.26
C PRO A 185 -18.45 -16.92 0.12
N LEU A 186 -17.88 -15.73 0.35
CA LEU A 186 -17.45 -15.34 1.70
C LEU A 186 -18.68 -15.03 2.55
N THR A 187 -18.70 -15.53 3.78
CA THR A 187 -19.78 -15.28 4.74
C THR A 187 -19.46 -14.05 5.57
N THR A 188 -20.38 -13.08 5.64
CA THR A 188 -20.22 -11.94 6.55
C THR A 188 -20.39 -12.42 7.99
N VAL A 189 -19.32 -12.32 8.78
CA VAL A 189 -19.29 -12.78 10.17
C VAL A 189 -19.53 -11.66 11.18
N ASP A 190 -19.24 -10.41 10.77
CA ASP A 190 -19.52 -9.22 11.58
C ASP A 190 -19.65 -8.00 10.67
N SER A 191 -20.52 -7.04 11.04
CA SER A 191 -20.71 -5.80 10.29
C SER A 191 -21.36 -4.71 11.14
N GLY A 192 -21.21 -3.46 10.73
CA GLY A 192 -21.87 -2.34 11.36
C GLY A 192 -22.01 -1.13 10.45
N GLY A 193 -23.05 -0.34 10.70
CA GLY A 193 -23.46 0.73 9.80
C GLY A 193 -24.13 0.21 8.51
N SER A 194 -24.49 1.13 7.62
CA SER A 194 -25.01 0.79 6.29
C SER A 194 -24.16 1.49 5.23
N PRO A 195 -23.49 0.74 4.33
CA PRO A 195 -22.65 1.34 3.29
C PRO A 195 -23.46 2.12 2.25
N ASP A 196 -24.76 1.86 2.14
CA ASP A 196 -25.68 2.59 1.26
C ASP A 196 -26.13 3.95 1.84
N VAL A 197 -26.06 4.10 3.16
CA VAL A 197 -26.54 5.31 3.86
C VAL A 197 -25.37 6.18 4.33
N ASP A 198 -24.38 5.59 5.00
CA ASP A 198 -23.20 6.29 5.52
C ASP A 198 -21.93 5.43 5.35
N PRO A 199 -21.43 5.32 4.10
CA PRO A 199 -20.25 4.50 3.79
C PRO A 199 -19.00 4.84 4.64
N PRO A 200 -18.68 6.11 4.96
CA PRO A 200 -17.57 6.43 5.86
C PRO A 200 -17.66 5.80 7.27
N ARG A 201 -18.85 5.49 7.77
CA ARG A 201 -19.05 4.84 9.08
C ARG A 201 -19.30 3.34 9.01
N ALA A 202 -19.60 2.82 7.83
CA ALA A 202 -19.88 1.41 7.62
C ALA A 202 -18.59 0.58 7.69
N TRP A 203 -18.72 -0.65 8.15
CA TRP A 203 -17.64 -1.65 8.19
C TRP A 203 -18.20 -3.06 8.08
N SER A 204 -17.38 -4.00 7.63
CA SER A 204 -17.76 -5.41 7.55
C SER A 204 -16.54 -6.33 7.52
N ILE A 205 -16.73 -7.55 8.00
CA ILE A 205 -15.76 -8.63 7.97
C ILE A 205 -16.44 -9.84 7.35
N ALA A 206 -15.89 -10.35 6.25
CA ALA A 206 -16.37 -11.54 5.58
C ALA A 206 -15.24 -12.57 5.48
N GLU A 207 -15.57 -13.84 5.67
CA GLU A 207 -14.60 -14.93 5.82
C GLU A 207 -14.99 -16.16 5.01
N GLN A 208 -13.98 -16.92 4.57
CA GLN A 208 -14.16 -18.24 3.96
C GLN A 208 -12.92 -19.10 4.17
N GLY A 209 -13.11 -20.33 4.65
CA GLY A 209 -12.05 -21.35 4.66
C GLY A 209 -11.84 -21.93 3.26
N VAL A 210 -10.59 -22.13 2.87
CA VAL A 210 -10.21 -22.74 1.58
C VAL A 210 -9.03 -23.68 1.76
N THR A 211 -8.92 -24.69 0.89
CA THR A 211 -7.69 -25.47 0.72
C THR A 211 -6.99 -24.96 -0.54
N PHE A 212 -5.81 -24.36 -0.40
CA PHE A 212 -5.04 -23.82 -1.52
C PHE A 212 -3.59 -24.29 -1.45
N GLU A 213 -3.09 -24.86 -2.56
CA GLU A 213 -1.78 -25.52 -2.62
C GLU A 213 -1.60 -26.56 -1.50
N GLY A 214 -2.64 -27.39 -1.29
CA GLY A 214 -2.62 -28.50 -0.33
C GLY A 214 -2.65 -28.11 1.15
N THR A 215 -2.89 -26.83 1.49
CA THR A 215 -2.97 -26.35 2.87
C THR A 215 -4.26 -25.59 3.11
N ASP A 216 -4.86 -25.78 4.28
CA ASP A 216 -6.04 -25.02 4.70
C ASP A 216 -5.68 -23.60 5.12
N ARG A 217 -6.44 -22.62 4.63
CA ARG A 217 -6.22 -21.19 4.84
C ARG A 217 -7.53 -20.47 5.08
N LEU A 218 -7.44 -19.33 5.75
CA LEU A 218 -8.56 -18.42 5.92
C LEU A 218 -8.44 -17.27 4.92
N LEU A 219 -9.44 -17.11 4.06
CA LEU A 219 -9.65 -15.90 3.30
C LEU A 219 -10.51 -14.93 4.12
N ARG A 220 -10.08 -13.67 4.20
CA ARG A 220 -10.85 -12.61 4.86
C ARG A 220 -10.89 -11.37 4.00
N ALA A 221 -12.07 -10.79 3.84
CA ALA A 221 -12.26 -9.45 3.30
C ALA A 221 -12.72 -8.52 4.43
N THR A 222 -12.09 -7.35 4.57
CA THR A 222 -12.40 -6.40 5.64
C THR A 222 -12.54 -4.99 5.09
N ALA A 223 -13.70 -4.38 5.34
CA ALA A 223 -13.90 -2.94 5.19
C ALA A 223 -13.83 -2.27 6.56
N GLY A 224 -12.86 -1.38 6.75
CA GLY A 224 -12.74 -0.57 7.96
C GLY A 224 -13.51 0.76 7.86
N PRO A 225 -14.07 1.28 8.97
CA PRO A 225 -14.69 2.60 8.98
C PRO A 225 -13.61 3.69 9.01
N SER A 226 -13.97 4.90 8.59
CA SER A 226 -13.09 6.07 8.69
C SER A 226 -12.88 6.46 10.15
N SER A 227 -11.65 6.83 10.53
CA SER A 227 -11.41 7.50 11.81
C SER A 227 -11.85 8.97 11.82
N GLN A 228 -12.18 9.53 10.65
CA GLN A 228 -12.70 10.90 10.50
C GLN A 228 -13.90 10.91 9.52
N PRO A 229 -15.00 10.23 9.86
CA PRO A 229 -16.11 9.99 8.92
C PRO A 229 -16.79 11.28 8.45
N GLU A 230 -16.78 12.33 9.27
CA GLU A 230 -17.32 13.65 8.92
C GLU A 230 -16.48 14.42 7.90
N ARG A 231 -15.24 14.00 7.66
CA ARG A 231 -14.28 14.75 6.83
C ARG A 231 -13.84 13.97 5.60
N ARG A 232 -13.72 12.65 5.72
CA ARG A 232 -13.17 11.80 4.67
C ARG A 232 -13.65 10.36 4.82
N ARG A 233 -13.65 9.64 3.69
CA ARG A 233 -13.74 8.18 3.66
C ARG A 233 -12.54 7.53 4.38
N ALA A 234 -12.68 6.25 4.70
CA ALA A 234 -11.60 5.44 5.25
C ALA A 234 -10.42 5.42 4.28
N ASP A 235 -9.21 5.53 4.84
CA ASP A 235 -7.97 5.36 4.09
C ASP A 235 -7.32 4.00 4.41
N THR A 236 -6.18 3.72 3.77
CA THR A 236 -5.42 2.49 4.00
C THR A 236 -5.04 2.31 5.48
N GLY A 237 -4.74 3.40 6.19
CA GLY A 237 -4.35 3.34 7.59
C GLY A 237 -5.51 3.00 8.52
N ASP A 238 -6.71 3.53 8.24
CA ASP A 238 -7.94 3.13 8.93
C ASP A 238 -8.26 1.65 8.70
N SER A 239 -8.12 1.19 7.46
CA SER A 239 -8.35 -0.20 7.07
C SER A 239 -7.39 -1.15 7.78
N MET A 240 -6.08 -0.82 7.82
CA MET A 240 -5.06 -1.59 8.53
C MET A 240 -5.34 -1.67 10.03
N ARG A 241 -5.67 -0.54 10.67
CA ARG A 241 -5.96 -0.49 12.10
C ARG A 241 -7.19 -1.33 12.45
N PHE A 242 -8.28 -1.13 11.72
CA PHE A 242 -9.52 -1.87 11.96
C PHE A 242 -9.32 -3.37 11.75
N TRP A 243 -8.63 -3.77 10.68
CA TRP A 243 -8.27 -5.16 10.45
C TRP A 243 -7.45 -5.73 11.60
N ALA A 244 -6.40 -5.03 12.02
CA ALA A 244 -5.50 -5.46 13.09
C ALA A 244 -6.24 -5.67 14.42
N GLU A 245 -7.10 -4.73 14.82
CA GLU A 245 -7.78 -4.74 16.11
C GLU A 245 -8.98 -5.68 16.15
N LYS A 246 -9.84 -5.59 15.12
CA LYS A 246 -11.17 -6.19 15.15
C LYS A 246 -11.22 -7.52 14.41
N ALA A 247 -10.56 -7.61 13.26
CA ALA A 247 -10.71 -8.71 12.34
C ALA A 247 -9.70 -9.84 12.59
N ALA A 248 -8.40 -9.54 12.47
CA ALA A 248 -7.32 -10.52 12.70
C ALA A 248 -6.89 -10.62 14.17
N LYS A 249 -7.11 -9.58 14.98
CA LYS A 249 -6.64 -9.51 16.38
C LYS A 249 -5.14 -9.80 16.47
N VAL A 250 -4.36 -9.07 15.68
CA VAL A 250 -2.92 -9.26 15.52
C VAL A 250 -2.19 -9.19 16.86
N ARG A 251 -1.11 -9.95 17.00
CA ARG A 251 -0.33 -10.04 18.23
C ARG A 251 1.08 -9.46 18.02
N PRO A 252 1.71 -8.94 19.08
CA PRO A 252 3.13 -8.62 19.04
C PRO A 252 3.95 -9.83 18.61
N GLY A 253 4.87 -9.63 17.68
CA GLY A 253 5.68 -10.68 17.07
C GLY A 253 5.09 -11.31 15.80
N ASP A 254 3.80 -11.08 15.48
CA ASP A 254 3.22 -11.55 14.22
C ASP A 254 3.99 -10.98 13.03
N ARG A 255 4.21 -11.80 12.01
CA ARG A 255 4.83 -11.41 10.75
C ARG A 255 3.74 -11.08 9.74
N VAL A 256 3.73 -9.85 9.25
CA VAL A 256 2.75 -9.35 8.29
C VAL A 256 3.42 -9.04 6.96
N LEU A 257 2.97 -9.72 5.90
CA LEU A 257 3.35 -9.45 4.52
C LEU A 257 2.30 -8.59 3.84
N VAL A 258 2.62 -7.34 3.56
CA VAL A 258 1.74 -6.42 2.84
C VAL A 258 2.00 -6.50 1.33
N VAL A 259 0.96 -6.74 0.54
CA VAL A 259 1.03 -6.80 -0.93
C VAL A 259 0.37 -5.57 -1.54
N THR A 260 1.12 -4.86 -2.39
CA THR A 260 0.64 -3.65 -3.07
C THR A 260 1.18 -3.49 -4.49
N SER A 261 0.87 -2.39 -5.17
CA SER A 261 1.50 -2.01 -6.45
C SER A 261 2.89 -1.39 -6.19
N PRO A 262 3.91 -1.67 -7.02
CA PRO A 262 5.30 -1.23 -6.79
C PRO A 262 5.44 0.25 -6.43
N ARG A 263 4.76 1.14 -7.17
CA ARG A 263 4.82 2.59 -6.95
C ARG A 263 4.35 3.04 -5.56
N PHE A 264 3.56 2.22 -4.88
CA PHE A 264 3.02 2.52 -3.56
C PHE A 264 3.84 1.92 -2.41
N VAL A 265 4.81 1.05 -2.72
CA VAL A 265 5.57 0.31 -1.71
C VAL A 265 6.20 1.24 -0.68
N PRO A 266 6.96 2.31 -1.04
CA PRO A 266 7.60 3.14 -0.01
C PRO A 266 6.64 3.77 0.99
N PHE A 267 5.61 4.49 0.53
CA PHE A 267 4.70 5.15 1.45
C PHE A 267 3.83 4.16 2.24
N GLN A 268 3.36 3.07 1.61
CA GLN A 268 2.53 2.09 2.29
C GLN A 268 3.32 1.21 3.25
N HIS A 269 4.60 0.98 2.96
CA HIS A 269 5.51 0.35 3.90
C HIS A 269 5.70 1.23 5.13
N CYS A 270 6.00 2.53 4.96
CA CYS A 270 6.11 3.45 6.09
C CYS A 270 4.81 3.53 6.92
N ASP A 271 3.64 3.52 6.27
CA ASP A 271 2.36 3.47 6.97
C ASP A 271 2.14 2.13 7.71
N ALA A 272 2.51 1.00 7.10
CA ALA A 272 2.44 -0.32 7.74
C ALA A 272 3.40 -0.43 8.94
N VAL A 273 4.64 0.05 8.82
CA VAL A 273 5.59 0.12 9.94
C VAL A 273 5.04 1.00 11.05
N ARG A 274 4.47 2.16 10.73
CA ARG A 274 3.89 3.08 11.73
C ARG A 274 2.69 2.46 12.45
N ILE A 275 1.79 1.82 11.71
CA ILE A 275 0.51 1.33 12.23
C ILE A 275 0.65 -0.05 12.84
N LEU A 276 1.21 -1.01 12.11
CA LEU A 276 1.30 -2.42 12.50
C LEU A 276 2.59 -2.70 13.29
N GLY A 277 3.73 -2.20 12.78
CA GLY A 277 5.03 -2.38 13.40
C GLY A 277 5.13 -1.71 14.77
N LEU A 278 5.11 -0.38 14.80
CA LEU A 278 5.08 0.38 16.04
C LEU A 278 3.78 0.10 16.79
N GLY A 279 2.60 0.25 16.16
CA GLY A 279 1.32 0.15 16.87
C GLY A 279 1.06 -1.18 17.57
N TYR A 280 1.40 -2.32 16.96
CA TYR A 280 1.06 -3.66 17.48
C TYR A 280 2.28 -4.57 17.69
N GLY A 281 3.51 -4.11 17.39
CA GLY A 281 4.73 -4.90 17.59
C GLY A 281 4.94 -5.99 16.53
N CYS A 282 4.37 -5.83 15.33
CA CYS A 282 4.51 -6.80 14.24
C CYS A 282 5.84 -6.64 13.48
N ALA A 283 6.34 -7.72 12.89
CA ALA A 283 7.38 -7.65 11.86
C ALA A 283 6.72 -7.36 10.50
N ILE A 284 7.25 -6.41 9.73
CA ILE A 284 6.60 -5.92 8.50
C ILE A 284 7.46 -6.20 7.28
N ASP A 285 6.86 -6.82 6.27
CA ASP A 285 7.32 -6.76 4.90
C ASP A 285 6.29 -6.09 4.00
N THR A 286 6.77 -5.42 2.96
CA THR A 286 5.89 -4.87 1.93
C THR A 286 6.49 -5.15 0.56
N VAL A 287 5.69 -5.77 -0.29
CA VAL A 287 6.11 -6.17 -1.64
C VAL A 287 5.21 -5.55 -2.69
N GLY A 288 5.85 -5.06 -3.75
CA GLY A 288 5.19 -4.61 -4.96
C GLY A 288 4.89 -5.81 -5.87
N MET A 289 3.68 -5.87 -6.42
CA MET A 289 3.31 -6.92 -7.37
C MET A 289 4.16 -6.86 -8.64
N ARG A 290 4.52 -8.04 -9.15
CA ARG A 290 5.26 -8.23 -10.40
C ARG A 290 4.29 -8.33 -11.57
N THR A 291 4.27 -7.33 -12.44
CA THR A 291 3.34 -7.31 -13.58
C THR A 291 3.62 -8.43 -14.57
N GLU A 292 4.86 -8.91 -14.66
CA GLU A 292 5.25 -10.05 -15.50
C GLU A 292 4.65 -11.39 -15.06
N TRP A 293 4.10 -11.49 -13.84
CA TRP A 293 3.40 -12.70 -13.35
C TRP A 293 1.89 -12.60 -13.53
N LEU A 294 1.42 -11.48 -14.08
CA LEU A 294 0.01 -11.17 -14.17
C LEU A 294 -0.49 -11.34 -15.61
N PRO A 295 -1.73 -11.80 -15.81
CA PRO A 295 -2.31 -11.83 -17.14
C PRO A 295 -2.44 -10.43 -17.73
N ASP A 296 -2.10 -10.29 -19.02
CA ASP A 296 -2.27 -9.05 -19.80
C ASP A 296 -3.70 -8.50 -19.75
N SER A 297 -4.69 -9.39 -19.58
CA SER A 297 -6.09 -9.04 -19.45
C SER A 297 -6.40 -8.11 -18.28
N LEU A 298 -5.49 -7.96 -17.30
CA LEU A 298 -5.63 -6.96 -16.22
C LEU A 298 -5.34 -5.54 -16.67
N GLY A 299 -4.64 -5.34 -17.80
CA GLY A 299 -4.34 -4.02 -18.34
C GLY A 299 -3.43 -3.20 -17.44
N MET A 300 -2.51 -3.85 -16.72
CA MET A 300 -1.56 -3.16 -15.85
C MET A 300 -0.51 -2.44 -16.69
N THR A 301 -0.60 -1.11 -16.74
CA THR A 301 0.39 -0.27 -17.44
C THR A 301 1.39 0.30 -16.45
N GLU A 302 2.62 0.54 -16.92
CA GLU A 302 3.60 1.27 -16.13
C GLU A 302 3.11 2.71 -15.87
N PRO A 303 3.17 3.19 -14.61
CA PRO A 303 2.88 4.58 -14.28
C PRO A 303 3.75 5.55 -15.06
N ALA A 304 3.19 6.70 -15.41
CA ALA A 304 3.97 7.78 -16.01
C ALA A 304 4.81 8.53 -14.96
N PRO A 305 5.85 9.29 -15.37
CA PRO A 305 6.74 9.97 -14.45
C PRO A 305 6.05 10.89 -13.44
N ASP A 306 5.01 11.63 -13.86
CA ASP A 306 4.21 12.51 -12.99
C ASP A 306 3.53 11.74 -11.85
N GLN A 307 3.06 10.52 -12.13
CA GLN A 307 2.45 9.65 -11.11
C GLN A 307 3.48 9.16 -10.11
N TYR A 308 4.71 8.86 -10.54
CA TYR A 308 5.77 8.48 -9.59
C TYR A 308 6.17 9.63 -8.67
N LEU A 309 6.28 10.86 -9.19
CA LEU A 309 6.55 12.04 -8.37
C LEU A 309 5.45 12.28 -7.33
N GLN A 310 4.18 12.04 -7.71
CA GLN A 310 3.05 12.12 -6.78
C GLN A 310 3.16 11.07 -5.66
N GLU A 311 3.68 9.87 -5.94
CA GLU A 311 3.88 8.85 -4.90
C GLU A 311 5.17 9.03 -4.09
N LEU A 312 6.19 9.71 -4.63
CA LEU A 312 7.30 10.22 -3.81
C LEU A 312 6.81 11.23 -2.79
N ARG A 313 5.92 12.15 -3.18
CA ARG A 313 5.27 13.07 -2.24
C ARG A 313 4.49 12.32 -1.15
N SER A 314 3.71 11.31 -1.53
CA SER A 314 3.03 10.44 -0.54
C SER A 314 4.03 9.77 0.41
N THR A 315 5.19 9.35 -0.11
CA THR A 315 6.28 8.76 0.69
C THR A 315 6.82 9.72 1.74
N PHE A 316 7.07 10.98 1.39
CA PHE A 316 7.51 11.99 2.37
C PHE A 316 6.47 12.19 3.48
N PHE A 317 5.18 12.25 3.14
CA PHE A 317 4.12 12.35 4.14
C PHE A 317 4.06 11.13 5.08
N SER A 318 4.23 9.92 4.56
CA SER A 318 4.23 8.71 5.38
C SER A 318 5.50 8.59 6.24
N MET A 319 6.66 8.98 5.71
CA MET A 319 7.92 9.04 6.49
C MET A 319 7.85 10.08 7.61
N ARG A 320 7.31 11.28 7.35
CA ARG A 320 7.13 12.30 8.41
C ARG A 320 6.28 11.78 9.56
N ARG A 321 5.13 11.17 9.24
CA ARG A 321 4.24 10.56 10.22
C ARG A 321 4.90 9.39 10.96
N LEU A 322 5.75 8.61 10.27
CA LEU A 322 6.50 7.50 10.87
C LEU A 322 7.53 8.01 11.88
N VAL A 323 8.32 9.03 11.50
CA VAL A 323 9.30 9.67 12.39
C VAL A 323 8.60 10.25 13.62
N ASP A 324 7.49 10.96 13.45
CA ASP A 324 6.72 11.49 14.58
C ASP A 324 6.28 10.38 15.55
N ALA A 325 5.74 9.28 15.02
CA ALA A 325 5.32 8.14 15.82
C ALA A 325 6.49 7.44 16.54
N ALA A 326 7.65 7.35 15.88
CA ALA A 326 8.86 6.78 16.48
C ALA A 326 9.41 7.67 17.62
N ARG A 327 9.38 9.00 17.46
CA ARG A 327 9.81 9.95 18.50
C ARG A 327 8.92 9.94 19.73
N GLN A 328 7.62 9.75 19.56
CA GLN A 328 6.65 9.66 20.67
C GLN A 328 6.83 8.40 21.54
N ARG A 329 7.63 7.43 21.08
CA ARG A 329 7.92 6.16 21.79
C ARG A 329 9.30 6.12 22.44
N ARG A 330 10.07 7.19 22.35
CA ARG A 330 11.34 7.34 23.06
C ARG A 330 11.14 7.75 24.51
#